data_AF-A0A7W0S443-F1
#
_entry.id   AF-A0A7W0S443-F1
#
_cell.length_a   1.000
_cell.length_b   1.000
_cell.length_c   1.000
_cell.angle_alpha   90.00
_cell.angle_beta   90.00
_cell.angle_gamma   90.00
#
_symmetry.space_group_name_H-M   'P 1'
#
loop_
_entity.id
_entity.type
_entity.pdbx_description
1 polymer ?
#
loop_
_entity_poly.entity_id
_entity_poly.type
_entity_poly.pdbx_seq_one_letter_code
_entity_poly.pdbx_strand_id
1 'polypeptide(L)'
;MKLGRGARAFALAVLVVAVALAVVLRGRGGRDAPVLARGELVRTANGVCAQLARENRRLESPPRPYDARAVDFFNALHDNVADAGERFEELGAVGPDRAQLDRLVTHYGSMAVKLESAAGAASVEQDPEVGALLIEVGSTAADVETVEQALGICKGRTSARRGIAEAAARWKREDPLGETGSLVP
;
A
#
# COMPACT_ATOMS: atom_id res chain seq x y z
N MET A 1 10.40 -6.26 28.53
CA MET A 1 11.25 -5.04 28.64
C MET A 1 10.45 -3.84 28.16
N LYS A 2 10.20 -2.84 29.01
CA LYS A 2 9.47 -1.62 28.64
C LYS A 2 10.41 -0.72 27.84
N LEU A 3 10.31 -0.71 26.51
CA LEU A 3 11.01 0.29 25.69
C LEU A 3 10.51 1.68 26.10
N GLY A 4 11.41 2.46 26.69
CA GLY A 4 11.12 3.80 27.18
C GLY A 4 10.62 4.70 26.05
N ARG A 5 9.73 5.64 26.38
CA ARG A 5 9.12 6.60 25.44
C ARG A 5 10.13 7.28 24.49
N GLY A 6 11.39 7.42 24.90
CA GLY A 6 12.47 7.94 24.06
C GLY A 6 12.84 7.07 22.85
N ALA A 7 12.78 5.74 22.97
CA ALA A 7 13.10 4.84 21.87
C ALA A 7 12.03 4.86 20.77
N ARG A 8 10.75 5.02 21.16
CA ARG A 8 9.63 5.16 20.21
C ARG A 8 9.71 6.48 19.44
N ALA A 9 10.04 7.58 20.10
CA ALA A 9 10.23 8.87 19.45
C ALA A 9 11.43 8.86 18.49
N PHE A 10 12.50 8.16 18.85
CA PHE A 10 13.68 8.02 18.00
C PHE A 10 13.41 7.15 16.76
N ALA A 11 12.70 6.03 16.93
CA ALA A 11 12.28 5.19 15.80
C ALA A 11 11.36 5.94 14.82
N LEU A 12 10.39 6.71 15.34
CA LEU A 12 9.52 7.57 14.53
C LEU A 12 10.31 8.67 13.80
N ALA A 13 11.26 9.31 14.47
CA ALA A 13 12.08 10.35 13.84
C ALA A 13 12.98 9.77 12.73
N VAL A 14 13.59 8.61 12.96
CA VAL A 14 14.39 7.91 11.95
C VAL A 14 13.52 7.48 10.76
N LEU A 15 12.32 6.97 11.02
CA LEU A 15 11.35 6.60 9.98
C LEU A 15 10.96 7.82 9.13
N VAL A 16 10.63 8.95 9.76
CA VAL A 16 10.26 10.18 9.05
C VAL A 16 11.41 10.73 8.21
N VAL A 17 12.65 10.68 8.71
CA VAL A 17 13.84 11.11 7.97
C VAL A 17 14.14 10.16 6.80
N ALA A 18 14.02 8.84 7.00
CA ALA A 18 14.18 7.85 5.94
C ALA A 18 13.13 8.00 4.83
N VAL A 19 11.87 8.25 5.21
CA VAL A 19 10.78 8.55 4.27
C VAL A 19 11.05 9.84 3.50
N ALA A 20 11.47 10.91 4.17
CA ALA A 20 11.80 12.16 3.51
C ALA A 20 12.97 12.01 2.51
N LEU A 21 14.02 11.26 2.88
CA LEU A 21 15.15 10.98 2.01
C LEU A 21 14.77 10.10 0.81
N ALA A 22 13.95 9.08 1.01
CA ALA A 22 13.48 8.21 -0.07
C ALA A 22 12.61 8.98 -1.09
N VAL A 23 11.76 9.90 -0.61
CA VAL A 23 10.93 10.78 -1.47
C VAL A 23 11.81 11.75 -2.27
N VAL A 24 12.83 12.34 -1.65
CA VAL A 24 13.74 13.29 -2.32
C VAL A 24 14.64 12.59 -3.33
N LEU A 25 15.11 11.37 -3.05
CA LEU A 25 15.98 10.62 -3.95
C LEU A 25 15.21 10.02 -5.14
N ARG A 26 13.94 9.61 -4.96
CA ARG A 26 13.09 9.13 -6.07
C ARG A 26 12.59 10.23 -6.98
N GLY A 27 12.43 11.48 -6.51
CA GLY A 27 11.99 12.62 -7.33
C GLY A 27 12.92 13.02 -8.50
N ARG A 28 13.99 12.26 -8.77
CA ARG A 28 14.98 12.53 -9.83
C ARG A 28 14.83 11.66 -11.09
N GLY A 29 13.97 10.64 -11.09
CA GLY A 29 13.89 9.63 -12.16
C GLY A 29 13.04 9.97 -13.40
N GLY A 30 12.09 10.90 -13.32
CA GLY A 30 11.05 11.06 -14.35
C GLY A 30 11.34 12.00 -15.54
N ARG A 31 12.59 12.40 -15.82
CA ARG A 31 12.86 13.44 -16.85
C ARG A 31 12.87 12.94 -18.29
N ASP A 32 12.98 11.63 -18.51
CA ASP A 32 13.09 11.03 -19.84
C ASP A 32 11.88 10.14 -20.23
N ALA A 33 10.83 10.09 -19.40
CA ALA A 33 9.62 9.35 -19.72
C ALA A 33 8.92 9.95 -20.96
N PRO A 34 8.55 9.13 -21.96
CA PRO A 34 7.86 9.63 -23.14
C PRO A 34 6.54 10.28 -22.73
N VAL A 35 6.35 11.54 -23.10
CA VAL A 35 5.10 12.27 -22.82
C VAL A 35 3.97 11.64 -23.61
N LEU A 36 2.98 11.08 -22.89
CA LEU A 36 1.83 10.41 -23.50
C LEU A 36 0.70 11.41 -23.76
N ALA A 37 -0.03 11.21 -24.86
CA ALA A 37 -1.33 11.84 -25.03
C ALA A 37 -2.30 11.35 -23.94
N ARG A 38 -3.23 12.19 -23.49
CA ARG A 38 -4.14 11.86 -22.37
C ARG A 38 -4.86 10.51 -22.55
N GLY A 39 -5.33 10.20 -23.75
CA GLY A 39 -6.01 8.92 -24.02
C GLY A 39 -5.08 7.70 -23.89
N GLU A 40 -3.80 7.85 -24.22
CA GLU A 40 -2.79 6.81 -24.07
C GLU A 40 -2.34 6.67 -22.61
N LEU A 41 -2.12 7.79 -21.91
CA LEU A 41 -1.88 7.82 -20.46
C LEU A 41 -2.97 7.03 -19.72
N VAL A 42 -4.24 7.37 -19.95
CA VAL A 42 -5.38 6.71 -19.31
C VAL A 42 -5.41 5.21 -19.65
N ARG A 43 -5.13 4.84 -20.90
CA ARG A 43 -5.13 3.43 -21.32
C ARG A 43 -4.03 2.64 -20.62
N THR A 44 -2.80 3.14 -20.64
CA THR A 44 -1.63 2.50 -20.03
C THR A 44 -1.78 2.42 -18.52
N ALA A 45 -2.21 3.52 -17.88
CA ALA A 45 -2.50 3.56 -16.45
C ALA A 45 -3.54 2.51 -16.05
N ASN A 46 -4.65 2.38 -16.80
CA ASN A 46 -5.64 1.33 -16.54
C ASN A 46 -5.08 -0.09 -16.73
N GLY A 47 -4.07 -0.28 -17.58
CA GLY A 47 -3.31 -1.53 -17.67
C GLY A 47 -2.58 -1.87 -16.37
N VAL A 48 -1.91 -0.87 -15.77
CA VAL A 48 -1.26 -0.98 -14.45
C VAL A 48 -2.30 -1.34 -13.37
N CYS A 49 -3.40 -0.58 -13.27
CA CYS A 49 -4.45 -0.85 -12.29
C CYS A 49 -5.04 -2.27 -12.42
N ALA A 50 -5.25 -2.73 -13.65
CA ALA A 50 -5.80 -4.06 -13.92
C ALA A 50 -4.82 -5.17 -13.52
N GLN A 51 -3.52 -4.94 -13.67
CA GLN A 51 -2.49 -5.87 -13.22
C GLN A 51 -2.41 -5.94 -11.70
N LEU A 52 -2.28 -4.79 -11.03
CA LEU A 52 -2.30 -4.69 -9.56
C LEU A 52 -3.52 -5.41 -8.97
N ALA A 53 -4.71 -5.18 -9.54
CA ALA A 53 -5.93 -5.84 -9.07
C ALA A 53 -5.93 -7.37 -9.30
N ARG A 54 -5.25 -7.88 -10.34
CA ARG A 54 -5.10 -9.33 -10.53
C ARG A 54 -4.13 -9.92 -9.52
N GLU A 55 -3.00 -9.27 -9.28
CA GLU A 55 -1.97 -9.72 -8.34
C GLU A 55 -2.50 -9.72 -6.91
N ASN A 56 -3.12 -8.61 -6.46
CA ASN A 56 -3.73 -8.54 -5.14
C ASN A 56 -4.84 -9.57 -4.92
N ARG A 57 -5.57 -9.96 -5.98
CA ARG A 57 -6.60 -11.01 -5.88
C ARG A 57 -6.05 -12.42 -5.71
N ARG A 58 -4.79 -12.65 -6.11
CA ARG A 58 -4.09 -13.94 -5.99
C ARG A 58 -3.45 -14.13 -4.63
N LEU A 59 -3.27 -13.07 -3.85
CA LEU A 59 -2.74 -13.16 -2.50
C LEU A 59 -3.68 -13.97 -1.61
N GLU A 60 -3.11 -14.90 -0.86
CA GLU A 60 -3.79 -15.57 0.25
C GLU A 60 -3.99 -14.60 1.41
N SER A 61 -4.89 -14.89 2.34
CA SER A 61 -5.03 -14.01 3.52
C SER A 61 -3.88 -14.25 4.49
N PRO A 62 -3.31 -13.22 5.13
CA PRO A 62 -2.43 -13.39 6.25
C PRO A 62 -3.23 -14.05 7.39
N PRO A 63 -2.60 -14.98 8.13
CA PRO A 63 -3.21 -15.55 9.32
C PRO A 63 -3.38 -14.48 10.41
N ARG A 64 -4.33 -14.72 11.32
CA ARG A 64 -4.47 -13.99 12.59
C ARG A 64 -4.13 -14.90 13.78
N PRO A 65 -3.50 -14.38 14.86
CA PRO A 65 -2.93 -13.02 14.97
C PRO A 65 -1.83 -12.78 13.92
N TYR A 66 -1.57 -11.51 13.57
CA TYR A 66 -0.54 -11.20 12.58
C TYR A 66 0.84 -11.58 13.13
N ASP A 67 1.29 -12.76 12.78
CA ASP A 67 2.52 -13.38 13.23
C ASP A 67 3.55 -13.44 12.09
N ALA A 68 4.67 -14.13 12.31
CA ALA A 68 5.72 -14.26 11.30
C ALA A 68 5.22 -14.87 9.96
N ARG A 69 4.10 -15.59 9.94
CA ARG A 69 3.50 -16.13 8.71
C ARG A 69 2.73 -15.08 7.91
N ALA A 70 2.36 -13.96 8.53
CA ALA A 70 1.75 -12.82 7.84
C ALA A 70 2.80 -11.97 7.07
N VAL A 71 4.09 -12.18 7.30
CA VAL A 71 5.19 -11.45 6.65
C VAL A 71 5.16 -11.62 5.13
N ASP A 72 5.01 -12.85 4.64
CA ASP A 72 4.98 -13.13 3.20
C ASP A 72 3.82 -12.42 2.51
N PHE A 73 2.68 -12.35 3.18
CA PHE A 73 1.53 -11.61 2.70
C PHE A 73 1.82 -10.11 2.56
N PHE A 74 2.37 -9.48 3.62
CA PHE A 74 2.65 -8.04 3.60
C PHE A 74 3.77 -7.68 2.63
N ASN A 75 4.80 -8.53 2.50
CA ASN A 75 5.84 -8.37 1.49
C ASN A 75 5.27 -8.48 0.07
N ALA A 76 4.43 -9.48 -0.20
CA ALA A 76 3.82 -9.62 -1.53
C ALA A 76 2.86 -8.45 -1.86
N LEU A 77 2.11 -7.96 -0.88
CA LEU A 77 1.26 -6.77 -1.07
C LEU A 77 2.09 -5.50 -1.25
N HIS A 78 3.21 -5.36 -0.52
CA HIS A 78 4.20 -4.31 -0.70
C HIS A 78 4.72 -4.32 -2.13
N ASP A 79 5.19 -5.47 -2.62
CA ASP A 79 5.81 -5.61 -3.93
C ASP A 79 4.84 -5.23 -5.06
N ASN A 80 3.59 -5.70 -4.99
CA ASN A 80 2.56 -5.33 -5.96
C ASN A 80 2.30 -3.82 -5.98
N VAL A 81 2.24 -3.18 -4.80
CA VAL A 81 2.01 -1.73 -4.68
C VAL A 81 3.23 -0.94 -5.16
N ALA A 82 4.44 -1.40 -4.84
CA ALA A 82 5.68 -0.78 -5.28
C ALA A 82 5.84 -0.84 -6.80
N ASP A 83 5.63 -2.02 -7.41
CA ASP A 83 5.66 -2.19 -8.88
C ASP A 83 4.64 -1.28 -9.58
N ALA A 84 3.41 -1.21 -9.07
CA ALA A 84 2.41 -0.30 -9.61
C ALA A 84 2.87 1.17 -9.51
N GLY A 85 3.46 1.57 -8.39
CA GLY A 85 4.01 2.92 -8.19
C GLY A 85 5.12 3.26 -9.18
N GLU A 86 6.09 2.36 -9.36
CA GLU A 86 7.20 2.53 -10.32
C GLU A 86 6.68 2.65 -11.75
N ARG A 87 5.71 1.81 -12.13
CA ARG A 87 5.10 1.87 -13.46
C ARG A 87 4.26 3.12 -13.70
N PHE A 88 3.67 3.71 -12.65
CA PHE A 88 3.04 5.03 -12.77
C PHE A 88 4.07 6.15 -12.90
N GLU A 89 5.23 6.03 -12.23
CA GLU A 89 6.33 6.99 -12.33
C GLU A 89 6.92 7.04 -13.75
N GLU A 90 6.97 5.90 -14.43
CA GLU A 90 7.40 5.78 -15.83
C GLU A 90 6.43 6.43 -16.84
N LEU A 91 5.20 6.79 -16.42
CA LEU A 91 4.25 7.45 -17.32
C LEU A 91 4.59 8.93 -17.49
N GLY A 92 4.82 9.36 -18.73
CA GLY A 92 4.93 10.78 -19.05
C GLY A 92 3.55 11.44 -19.14
N ALA A 93 3.35 12.53 -18.40
CA ALA A 93 2.13 13.35 -18.43
C ALA A 93 2.49 14.85 -18.46
N VAL A 94 1.55 15.68 -18.90
CA VAL A 94 1.71 17.16 -18.96
C VAL A 94 0.56 17.88 -18.25
N GLY A 95 0.83 19.12 -17.85
CA GLY A 95 -0.18 20.00 -17.28
C GLY A 95 -0.82 19.42 -16.00
N PRO A 96 -2.14 19.55 -15.81
CA PRO A 96 -2.83 19.07 -14.61
C PRO A 96 -2.68 17.56 -14.36
N ASP A 97 -2.55 16.76 -15.42
CA ASP A 97 -2.43 15.30 -15.31
C ASP A 97 -1.08 14.91 -14.71
N ARG A 98 -0.01 15.69 -14.96
CA ARG A 98 1.30 15.47 -14.34
C ARG A 98 1.25 15.61 -12.83
N ALA A 99 0.64 16.69 -12.34
CA ALA A 99 0.55 16.95 -10.90
C ALA A 99 -0.33 15.91 -10.17
N GLN A 100 -1.31 15.32 -10.85
CA GLN A 100 -2.10 14.22 -10.29
C GLN A 100 -1.32 12.91 -10.32
N LEU A 101 -0.58 12.63 -11.39
CA LEU A 101 0.27 11.46 -11.48
C LEU A 101 1.40 11.48 -10.42
N ASP A 102 2.04 12.64 -10.20
CA ASP A 102 3.06 12.80 -9.15
C ASP A 102 2.49 12.54 -7.75
N ARG A 103 1.26 13.01 -7.49
CA ARG A 103 0.52 12.70 -6.26
C ARG A 103 0.20 11.22 -6.14
N LEU A 104 -0.23 10.58 -7.23
CA LEU A 104 -0.50 9.16 -7.28
C LEU A 104 0.75 8.36 -6.89
N VAL A 105 1.89 8.62 -7.55
CA VAL A 105 3.17 7.97 -7.26
C VAL A 105 3.59 8.17 -5.81
N THR A 106 3.44 9.39 -5.28
CA THR A 106 3.74 9.68 -3.87
C THR A 106 2.90 8.84 -2.91
N HIS A 107 1.60 8.70 -3.18
CA HIS A 107 0.72 7.88 -2.35
C HIS A 107 1.03 6.39 -2.45
N TYR A 108 1.34 5.87 -3.65
CA TYR A 108 1.79 4.49 -3.83
C TYR A 108 3.08 4.21 -3.06
N GLY A 109 4.07 5.11 -3.12
CA GLY A 109 5.28 5.01 -2.31
C GLY A 109 5.00 5.03 -0.80
N SER A 110 4.05 5.86 -0.36
CA SER A 110 3.63 5.89 1.05
C SER A 110 2.92 4.61 1.50
N MET A 111 2.12 3.98 0.63
CA MET A 111 1.51 2.68 0.93
C MET A 111 2.56 1.57 1.01
N ALA A 112 3.53 1.55 0.08
CA ALA A 112 4.63 0.59 0.09
C ALA A 112 5.40 0.65 1.42
N VAL A 113 5.90 1.81 1.83
CA VAL A 113 6.63 1.95 3.11
C VAL A 113 5.84 1.43 4.32
N LYS A 114 4.52 1.67 4.36
CA LYS A 114 3.68 1.19 5.46
C LYS A 114 3.48 -0.33 5.43
N LEU A 115 3.39 -0.92 4.25
CA LEU A 115 3.30 -2.38 4.08
C LEU A 115 4.61 -3.08 4.45
N GLU A 116 5.76 -2.50 4.07
CA GLU A 116 7.08 -2.94 4.53
C GLU A 116 7.19 -2.88 6.06
N SER A 117 6.71 -1.76 6.66
CA SER A 117 6.67 -1.62 8.12
C SER A 117 5.74 -2.64 8.78
N ALA A 118 4.62 -3.00 8.14
CA ALA A 118 3.69 -4.01 8.64
C ALA A 118 4.31 -5.41 8.59
N ALA A 119 5.06 -5.73 7.54
CA ALA A 119 5.86 -6.96 7.47
C ALA A 119 6.90 -7.01 8.59
N GLY A 120 7.62 -5.90 8.82
CA GLY A 120 8.56 -5.76 9.93
C GLY A 120 7.91 -5.99 11.29
N ALA A 121 6.76 -5.37 11.56
CA ALA A 121 6.01 -5.54 12.79
C ALA A 121 5.48 -6.99 12.98
N ALA A 122 4.98 -7.61 11.90
CA ALA A 122 4.52 -9.00 11.91
C ALA A 122 5.65 -9.99 12.23
N SER A 123 6.87 -9.73 11.73
CA SER A 123 8.04 -10.59 11.98
C SER A 123 8.45 -10.68 13.46
N VAL A 124 8.05 -9.69 14.26
CA VAL A 124 8.27 -9.62 15.72
C VAL A 124 6.96 -9.72 16.51
N GLU A 125 5.91 -10.27 15.90
CA GLU A 125 4.62 -10.59 16.50
C GLU A 125 3.91 -9.36 17.15
N GLN A 126 4.08 -8.18 16.56
CA GLN A 126 3.45 -6.94 17.04
C GLN A 126 2.08 -6.69 16.37
N ASP A 127 1.12 -7.56 16.66
CA ASP A 127 -0.24 -7.51 16.07
C ASP A 127 -0.94 -6.13 16.16
N PRO A 128 -0.89 -5.37 17.28
CA PRO A 128 -1.51 -4.05 17.35
C PRO A 128 -0.87 -3.02 16.41
N GLU A 129 0.45 -3.10 16.20
CA GLU A 129 1.19 -2.21 15.31
C GLU A 129 0.84 -2.52 13.84
N VAL A 130 0.77 -3.81 13.49
CA VAL A 130 0.29 -4.24 12.17
C VAL A 130 -1.11 -3.71 11.91
N GLY A 131 -2.03 -3.81 12.89
CA GLY A 131 -3.37 -3.27 12.79
C GLY A 131 -3.42 -1.76 12.53
N ALA A 132 -2.58 -0.97 13.21
CA ALA A 132 -2.49 0.48 13.02
C ALA A 132 -1.97 0.84 11.61
N LEU A 133 -0.90 0.19 11.16
CA LEU A 133 -0.34 0.40 9.83
C LEU A 133 -1.34 0.07 8.71
N LEU A 134 -2.15 -0.98 8.89
CA LEU A 134 -3.20 -1.34 7.93
C LEU A 134 -4.32 -0.31 7.84
N ILE A 135 -4.67 0.36 8.95
CA ILE A 135 -5.61 1.49 8.94
C ILE A 135 -5.04 2.65 8.13
N GLU A 136 -3.76 2.96 8.33
CA GLU A 136 -3.09 4.03 7.59
C GLU A 136 -2.94 3.74 6.09
N VAL A 137 -2.65 2.48 5.72
CA VAL A 137 -2.69 2.01 4.32
C VAL A 137 -4.09 2.20 3.75
N GLY A 138 -5.14 1.81 4.49
CA GLY A 138 -6.53 2.02 4.09
C GLY A 138 -6.90 3.49 3.87
N SER A 139 -6.42 4.39 4.74
CA SER A 139 -6.59 5.84 4.57
C SER A 139 -5.89 6.35 3.32
N THR A 140 -4.62 5.95 3.13
CA THR A 140 -3.83 6.36 1.96
C THR A 140 -4.48 5.86 0.67
N ALA A 141 -5.04 4.65 0.67
CA ALA A 141 -5.74 4.08 -0.48
C ALA A 141 -7.03 4.84 -0.83
N ALA A 142 -7.71 5.45 0.16
CA ALA A 142 -8.85 6.33 -0.10
C ALA A 142 -8.44 7.65 -0.78
N ASP A 143 -7.29 8.22 -0.39
CA ASP A 143 -6.71 9.38 -1.07
C ASP A 143 -6.31 9.02 -2.51
N VAL A 144 -5.70 7.86 -2.72
CA VAL A 144 -5.38 7.31 -4.05
C VAL A 144 -6.62 7.21 -4.91
N GLU A 145 -7.74 6.68 -4.41
CA GLU A 145 -8.99 6.58 -5.17
C GLU A 145 -9.48 7.95 -5.63
N THR A 146 -9.29 9.00 -4.83
CA THR A 146 -9.63 10.38 -5.22
C THR A 146 -8.77 10.87 -6.39
N VAL A 147 -7.46 10.56 -6.37
CA VAL A 147 -6.53 10.89 -7.46
C VAL A 147 -6.83 10.07 -8.72
N GLU A 148 -7.11 8.77 -8.57
CA GLU A 148 -7.52 7.87 -9.65
C GLU A 148 -8.79 8.38 -10.34
N GLN A 149 -9.78 8.85 -9.58
CA GLN A 149 -11.00 9.46 -10.11
C GLN A 149 -10.70 10.75 -10.90
N ALA A 150 -9.83 11.61 -10.40
CA ALA A 150 -9.44 12.85 -11.08
C ALA A 150 -8.72 12.58 -12.42
N LEU A 151 -7.89 11.54 -12.47
CA LEU A 151 -7.21 11.06 -13.68
C LEU A 151 -8.13 10.24 -14.59
N GLY A 152 -9.28 9.77 -14.11
CA GLY A 152 -10.21 8.92 -14.84
C GLY A 152 -9.71 7.47 -15.03
N ILE A 153 -8.85 7.00 -14.13
CA ILE A 153 -8.20 5.67 -14.18
C ILE A 153 -8.69 4.77 -13.03
N CYS A 154 -8.28 3.51 -13.03
CA CYS A 154 -8.47 2.53 -11.96
C CYS A 154 -9.91 2.41 -11.43
N LYS A 155 -10.93 2.45 -12.30
CA LYS A 155 -12.33 2.50 -11.85
C LYS A 155 -12.83 1.20 -11.22
N GLY A 156 -13.66 1.32 -10.18
CA GLY A 156 -14.39 0.20 -9.60
C GLY A 156 -13.46 -0.85 -8.98
N ARG A 157 -13.46 -2.07 -9.53
CA ARG A 157 -12.70 -3.22 -8.99
C ARG A 157 -11.19 -3.13 -9.20
N THR A 158 -10.72 -2.17 -9.98
CA THR A 158 -9.28 -1.96 -10.21
C THR A 158 -8.71 -0.81 -9.38
N SER A 159 -9.51 -0.15 -8.54
CA SER A 159 -9.00 0.92 -7.68
C SER A 159 -8.07 0.34 -6.62
N ALA A 160 -7.01 1.07 -6.28
CA ALA A 160 -6.09 0.64 -5.22
C ALA A 160 -6.85 0.35 -3.93
N ARG A 161 -7.80 1.23 -3.58
CA ARG A 161 -8.69 1.06 -2.42
C ARG A 161 -9.42 -0.27 -2.44
N ARG A 162 -10.05 -0.64 -3.56
CA ARG A 162 -10.77 -1.91 -3.66
C ARG A 162 -9.81 -3.10 -3.67
N GLY A 163 -8.69 -3.01 -4.37
CA GLY A 163 -7.69 -4.09 -4.40
C GLY A 163 -7.12 -4.39 -3.00
N ILE A 164 -6.74 -3.34 -2.27
CA ILE A 164 -6.25 -3.43 -0.89
C ILE A 164 -7.38 -3.91 0.03
N ALA A 165 -8.60 -3.37 -0.10
CA ALA A 165 -9.73 -3.82 0.71
C ALA A 165 -10.15 -5.27 0.40
N GLU A 166 -10.01 -5.75 -0.83
CA GLU A 166 -10.32 -7.13 -1.20
C GLU A 166 -9.25 -8.11 -0.72
N ALA A 167 -7.98 -7.72 -0.78
CA ALA A 167 -6.93 -8.43 -0.06
C ALA A 167 -7.31 -8.45 1.42
N ALA A 168 -7.63 -7.29 2.01
CA ALA A 168 -7.95 -7.11 3.42
C ALA A 168 -9.24 -7.76 3.93
N ALA A 169 -10.27 -7.88 3.10
CA ALA A 169 -11.57 -8.39 3.50
C ALA A 169 -11.55 -9.92 3.62
N ARG A 170 -10.66 -10.60 2.90
CA ARG A 170 -10.42 -12.02 3.12
C ARG A 170 -9.74 -12.26 4.48
N TRP A 171 -8.99 -11.27 4.99
CA TRP A 171 -8.42 -11.30 6.35
C TRP A 171 -9.48 -11.22 7.45
N LYS A 172 -10.69 -10.72 7.15
CA LYS A 172 -11.79 -10.65 8.13
C LYS A 172 -12.65 -11.92 8.18
N ARG A 173 -12.46 -12.87 7.25
CA ARG A 173 -13.44 -13.92 6.98
C ARG A 173 -13.15 -15.27 7.67
N GLU A 174 -12.04 -15.41 8.37
CA GLU A 174 -11.72 -16.65 9.10
C GLU A 174 -11.45 -16.36 10.58
N ASP A 175 -12.53 -16.40 11.36
CA ASP A 175 -12.47 -17.03 12.68
C ASP A 175 -13.73 -17.90 12.87
N PRO A 176 -13.74 -19.15 12.35
CA PRO A 176 -14.84 -20.09 12.60
C PRO A 176 -14.72 -20.80 13.96
N LEU A 177 -13.67 -20.55 14.76
CA LEU A 177 -13.40 -21.26 16.02
C LEU A 177 -13.41 -20.37 17.27
N GLY A 178 -13.45 -19.04 17.11
CA GLY A 178 -13.56 -18.09 18.23
C GLY A 178 -14.93 -18.06 18.93
N GLU A 179 -15.97 -18.70 18.36
CA GLU A 179 -17.33 -18.73 18.95
C GLU A 179 -17.72 -20.05 19.65
N THR A 180 -16.81 -21.02 19.81
CA THR A 180 -17.09 -22.21 20.63
C THR A 180 -16.30 -22.21 21.93
N GLY A 181 -17.00 -21.84 23.01
CA GLY A 181 -16.86 -22.53 24.29
C GLY A 181 -16.09 -21.82 25.39
N SER A 182 -16.72 -20.81 26.02
CA SER A 182 -16.55 -20.66 27.46
C SER A 182 -17.18 -21.87 28.14
N LEU A 183 -16.39 -22.89 28.48
CA LEU A 183 -16.75 -23.83 29.54
C LEU A 183 -16.25 -23.22 30.84
N VAL A 184 -17.12 -22.40 31.43
CA VAL A 184 -17.00 -21.99 32.84
C VAL A 184 -16.99 -23.27 33.69
N PRO A 185 -16.02 -23.45 34.61
CA PRO A 185 -16.06 -24.55 35.58
C PRO A 185 -17.24 -24.43 36.55
#